data_AF-A0A949TF61-F1
#
_entry.id   AF-A0A949TF61-F1
#
_cell.length_a   1.000
_cell.length_b   1.000
_cell.length_c   1.000
_cell.angle_alpha   90.00
_cell.angle_beta   90.00
_cell.angle_gamma   90.00
#
_symmetry.space_group_name_H-M   'P 1'
#
loop_
_entity.id
_entity.type
_entity.pdbx_description
1 polymer ?
#
loop_
_entity_poly.entity_id
_entity_poly.type
_entity_poly.pdbx_seq_one_letter_code
_entity_poly.pdbx_strand_id
1 'polypeptide(L)'
;MLIDKNLLEAEGQGRGTRYLLSDKFNLTPYIDDNSINNIQNSINSTANSIINNEDSINNDESLYDKLSDIAKLSINKKRLDVNTMDNIIVEMCKVKSIELKELAKLLNRNDVGLRNNYLNRLVKENRLKLLYPGQINHPKQAYLTNIDVES
;
A
#
# COMPACT_ATOMS: atom_id res chain seq x y z
N MET A 1 -0.97 -31.39 -17.80
CA MET A 1 -0.70 -29.96 -17.48
C MET A 1 -1.94 -29.12 -17.79
N LEU A 2 -2.06 -27.88 -17.29
CA LEU A 2 -3.21 -26.99 -17.60
C LEU A 2 -3.29 -26.61 -19.09
N ILE A 3 -2.14 -26.66 -19.78
CA ILE A 3 -1.99 -26.42 -21.21
C ILE A 3 -2.68 -27.54 -22.02
N ASP A 4 -2.51 -28.80 -21.61
CA ASP A 4 -3.15 -29.98 -22.25
C ASP A 4 -4.68 -29.97 -22.14
N LYS A 5 -5.23 -29.14 -21.25
CA LYS A 5 -6.67 -28.98 -21.08
C LYS A 5 -7.27 -27.87 -21.95
N ASN A 6 -6.49 -27.25 -22.86
CA ASN A 6 -6.92 -26.11 -23.69
C ASN A 6 -7.47 -24.93 -22.86
N LEU A 7 -6.95 -24.75 -21.63
CA LEU A 7 -7.33 -23.66 -20.73
C LEU A 7 -6.40 -22.45 -20.89
N LEU A 8 -5.15 -22.70 -21.29
CA LEU A 8 -4.12 -21.69 -21.47
C LEU A 8 -3.45 -21.90 -22.82
N GLU A 9 -3.23 -20.82 -23.55
CA GLU A 9 -2.48 -20.78 -24.79
C GLU A 9 -1.06 -20.26 -24.51
N ALA A 10 -0.06 -20.98 -24.99
CA ALA A 10 1.34 -20.61 -24.80
C ALA A 10 1.78 -19.71 -25.96
N GLU A 11 2.19 -18.49 -25.66
CA GLU A 11 2.72 -17.55 -26.65
C GLU A 11 4.24 -17.37 -26.46
N GLY A 12 4.99 -17.56 -27.55
CA GLY A 12 6.44 -17.40 -27.61
C GLY A 12 7.22 -18.72 -27.63
N GLN A 13 8.53 -18.64 -27.90
CA GLN A 13 9.42 -19.79 -27.93
C GLN A 13 10.62 -19.58 -27.00
N GLY A 14 10.94 -20.59 -26.18
CA GLY A 14 12.09 -20.60 -25.29
C GLY A 14 11.84 -19.95 -23.93
N ARG A 15 12.85 -19.28 -23.36
CA ARG A 15 12.85 -18.78 -21.97
C ARG A 15 11.88 -17.61 -21.71
N GLY A 16 11.14 -17.15 -22.71
CA GLY A 16 10.17 -16.04 -22.62
C GLY A 16 8.71 -16.43 -22.85
N THR A 17 8.38 -17.73 -22.76
CA THR A 17 7.02 -18.21 -23.02
C THR A 17 6.04 -17.64 -21.98
N ARG A 18 4.98 -16.96 -22.45
CA ARG A 18 3.90 -16.45 -21.61
C ARG A 18 2.65 -17.29 -21.85
N TYR A 19 1.84 -17.46 -20.82
CA TYR A 19 0.59 -18.20 -20.91
C TYR A 19 -0.57 -17.21 -20.86
N LEU A 20 -1.38 -17.20 -21.92
CA LEU A 20 -2.59 -16.42 -22.05
C LEU A 20 -3.80 -17.31 -21.77
N LEU A 21 -4.90 -16.73 -21.28
CA LEU A 21 -6.14 -17.46 -21.05
C LEU A 21 -6.84 -17.69 -22.39
N SER A 22 -7.20 -18.94 -22.71
CA SER A 22 -7.85 -19.26 -23.99
C SER A 22 -9.28 -18.73 -24.09
N ASP A 23 -9.71 -18.44 -25.32
CA ASP A 23 -11.05 -17.92 -25.65
C ASP A 23 -12.22 -18.84 -25.26
N LYS A 24 -11.95 -20.08 -24.82
CA LYS A 24 -12.96 -20.95 -24.19
C LYS A 24 -13.52 -20.40 -22.88
N PHE A 25 -12.84 -19.43 -22.27
CA PHE A 25 -13.33 -18.69 -21.09
C PHE A 25 -14.11 -17.42 -21.45
N ASN A 26 -14.25 -17.08 -22.73
CA ASN A 26 -15.32 -16.20 -23.16
C ASN A 26 -16.62 -16.99 -23.00
N LEU A 27 -17.14 -16.97 -21.77
CA LEU A 27 -18.48 -17.38 -21.42
C LEU A 27 -19.39 -16.77 -22.48
N THR A 28 -19.87 -17.59 -23.43
CA THR A 28 -21.15 -17.31 -24.06
C THR A 28 -22.09 -17.00 -22.91
N PRO A 29 -22.78 -15.85 -22.89
CA PRO A 29 -23.70 -15.56 -21.81
C PRO A 29 -24.69 -16.72 -21.80
N TYR A 30 -24.61 -17.57 -20.78
CA TYR A 30 -25.71 -18.42 -20.42
C TYR A 30 -26.77 -17.42 -19.96
N ILE A 31 -27.66 -17.06 -20.89
CA ILE A 31 -28.81 -16.21 -20.62
C ILE A 31 -29.75 -17.08 -19.80
N ASP A 32 -29.56 -17.04 -18.47
CA ASP A 32 -30.65 -17.26 -17.55
C ASP A 32 -31.46 -15.96 -17.56
N ASP A 33 -32.71 -16.04 -18.01
CA ASP A 33 -33.64 -14.95 -18.34
C ASP A 33 -34.08 -14.08 -17.12
N ASN A 34 -33.22 -13.86 -16.13
CA ASN A 34 -33.55 -13.11 -14.92
C ASN A 34 -32.48 -12.14 -14.41
N SER A 35 -31.43 -11.81 -15.17
CA SER A 35 -30.43 -10.83 -14.70
C SER A 35 -29.79 -9.99 -15.81
N ILE A 36 -30.60 -9.49 -16.75
CA ILE A 36 -30.17 -8.44 -17.69
C ILE A 36 -30.37 -7.09 -17.00
N ASN A 37 -29.31 -6.57 -16.37
CA ASN A 37 -29.13 -5.13 -16.11
C ASN A 37 -27.73 -4.74 -15.61
N ASN A 38 -26.79 -5.67 -15.38
CA ASN A 38 -25.52 -5.33 -14.73
C ASN A 38 -24.25 -5.43 -15.59
N ILE A 39 -24.36 -5.59 -16.91
CA ILE A 39 -23.18 -5.76 -17.79
C ILE A 39 -22.85 -4.50 -18.61
N GLN A 40 -23.66 -3.45 -18.54
CA GLN A 40 -23.28 -2.14 -19.10
C GLN A 40 -22.51 -1.23 -18.13
N ASN A 41 -22.29 -1.64 -16.88
CA ASN A 41 -21.58 -0.83 -15.89
C ASN A 41 -20.07 -1.11 -15.76
N SER A 42 -19.55 -2.18 -16.34
CA SER A 42 -18.12 -2.52 -16.20
C SER A 42 -17.19 -1.76 -17.17
N ILE A 43 -17.73 -1.12 -18.20
CA ILE A 43 -16.93 -0.38 -19.19
C ILE A 43 -16.83 1.12 -18.83
N ASN A 44 -17.62 1.56 -17.84
CA ASN A 44 -17.64 2.95 -17.36
C ASN A 44 -16.89 3.09 -16.01
N SER A 45 -16.43 1.98 -15.42
CA SER A 45 -15.73 1.97 -14.13
C SER A 45 -14.28 2.45 -14.18
N THR A 46 -13.71 2.74 -15.35
CA THR A 46 -12.41 3.44 -15.47
C THR A 46 -12.54 4.96 -15.47
N ALA A 47 -13.75 5.51 -15.59
CA ALA A 47 -14.00 6.95 -15.53
C ALA A 47 -14.79 7.41 -14.29
N ASN A 48 -15.51 6.51 -13.61
CA ASN A 48 -16.42 6.87 -12.50
C ASN A 48 -16.13 6.19 -11.15
N SER A 49 -14.90 5.75 -10.90
CA SER A 49 -14.42 5.48 -9.52
C SER A 49 -13.78 6.72 -8.88
N ILE A 50 -14.14 7.90 -9.38
CA ILE A 50 -14.03 9.20 -8.74
C ILE A 50 -15.48 9.53 -8.40
N ILE A 51 -15.75 10.09 -7.21
CA ILE A 51 -17.10 10.36 -6.66
C ILE A 51 -17.68 9.16 -5.91
N ASN A 52 -17.25 9.05 -4.65
CA ASN A 52 -18.11 8.91 -3.48
C ASN A 52 -17.20 8.71 -2.26
N ASN A 53 -16.59 9.81 -1.80
CA ASN A 53 -16.00 9.94 -0.46
C ASN A 53 -15.87 11.45 -0.14
N GLU A 54 -16.96 12.22 -0.32
CA GLU A 54 -16.96 13.65 0.03
C GLU A 54 -17.11 13.88 1.55
N ASP A 55 -17.32 12.83 2.36
CA ASP A 55 -17.43 12.93 3.82
C ASP A 55 -16.13 12.61 4.59
N SER A 56 -15.01 12.31 3.92
CA SER A 56 -13.71 12.04 4.59
C SER A 56 -12.66 13.16 4.44
N ILE A 57 -12.92 14.15 3.58
CA ILE A 57 -11.93 15.18 3.23
C ILE A 57 -11.54 16.06 4.43
N ASN A 58 -12.46 16.29 5.37
CA ASN A 58 -12.19 17.16 6.53
C ASN A 58 -11.34 16.50 7.64
N ASN A 59 -11.35 15.16 7.74
CA ASN A 59 -10.57 14.46 8.76
C ASN A 59 -9.12 14.23 8.31
N ASP A 60 -8.91 13.95 7.02
CA ASP A 60 -7.58 13.68 6.47
C ASP A 60 -6.69 14.93 6.45
N GLU A 61 -7.25 16.12 6.20
CA GLU A 61 -6.49 17.37 6.23
C GLU A 61 -5.99 17.70 7.65
N SER A 62 -6.86 17.56 8.66
CA SER A 62 -6.47 17.73 10.07
C SER A 62 -5.42 16.72 10.53
N LEU A 63 -5.47 15.48 10.03
CA LEU A 63 -4.46 14.47 10.33
C LEU A 63 -3.13 14.82 9.67
N TYR A 64 -3.14 15.20 8.40
CA TYR A 64 -1.93 15.57 7.68
C TYR A 64 -1.22 16.75 8.35
N ASP A 65 -1.98 17.75 8.84
CA ASP A 65 -1.43 18.87 9.60
C ASP A 65 -0.73 18.42 10.88
N LYS A 66 -1.33 17.50 11.64
CA LYS A 66 -0.70 16.91 12.84
C LYS A 66 0.60 16.17 12.51
N LEU A 67 0.60 15.38 11.44
CA LEU A 67 1.82 14.68 10.99
C LEU A 67 2.90 15.68 10.56
N SER A 68 2.50 16.74 9.84
CA SER A 68 3.38 17.81 9.39
C SER A 68 3.98 18.55 10.59
N ASP A 69 3.19 18.85 11.63
CA ASP A 69 3.65 19.47 12.88
C ASP A 69 4.72 18.63 13.59
N ILE A 70 4.51 17.31 13.68
CA ILE A 70 5.49 16.39 14.26
C ILE A 70 6.76 16.34 13.38
N ALA A 71 6.61 16.32 12.06
CA ALA A 71 7.72 16.28 11.11
C ALA A 71 8.50 17.60 11.03
N LYS A 72 7.91 18.76 11.36
CA LYS A 72 8.60 20.06 11.37
C LYS A 72 9.86 20.03 12.22
N LEU A 73 9.87 19.28 13.33
CA LEU A 73 11.05 19.08 14.16
C LEU A 73 12.22 18.45 13.37
N SER A 74 11.93 17.50 12.49
CA SER A 74 12.95 16.84 11.68
C SER A 74 13.42 17.68 10.49
N ILE A 75 12.54 18.52 9.95
CA ILE A 75 12.85 19.41 8.83
C ILE A 75 13.74 20.55 9.29
N ASN A 76 13.41 21.20 10.42
CA ASN A 76 14.14 22.35 10.94
C ASN A 76 15.56 22.00 11.40
N LYS A 77 15.78 20.78 11.89
CA LYS A 77 17.10 20.31 12.34
C LYS A 77 17.73 19.37 11.31
N LYS A 78 18.76 19.86 10.61
CA LYS A 78 19.54 19.05 9.65
C LYS A 78 20.23 17.85 10.31
N ARG A 79 20.63 17.98 11.59
CA ARG A 79 21.20 16.89 12.40
C ARG A 79 20.30 16.66 13.61
N LEU A 80 19.65 15.50 13.63
CA LEU A 80 18.88 15.03 14.78
C LEU A 80 19.65 13.90 15.44
N ASP A 81 19.52 13.80 16.76
CA ASP A 81 19.96 12.59 17.43
C ASP A 81 19.11 11.41 16.97
N VAL A 82 19.73 10.23 16.97
CA VAL A 82 19.12 9.00 16.49
C VAL A 82 17.85 8.68 17.30
N ASN A 83 17.90 8.87 18.63
CA ASN A 83 16.75 8.63 19.50
C ASN A 83 15.60 9.61 19.25
N THR A 84 15.92 10.88 18.98
CA THR A 84 14.92 11.90 18.66
C THR A 84 14.20 11.54 17.37
N MET A 85 14.93 11.10 16.35
CA MET A 85 14.35 10.66 15.07
C MET A 85 13.46 9.42 15.24
N ASP A 86 13.92 8.44 16.03
CA ASP A 86 13.15 7.24 16.34
C ASP A 86 11.80 7.58 16.99
N ASN A 87 11.79 8.53 17.93
CA ASN A 87 10.58 8.97 18.60
C ASN A 87 9.62 9.68 17.65
N ILE A 88 10.13 10.55 16.77
CA ILE A 88 9.33 11.23 15.73
C ILE A 88 8.63 10.19 14.85
N ILE A 89 9.37 9.19 14.36
CA ILE A 89 8.80 8.15 13.48
C ILE A 89 7.70 7.37 14.22
N VAL A 90 7.93 6.99 15.48
CA VAL A 90 6.94 6.27 16.29
C VAL A 90 5.69 7.13 16.54
N GLU A 91 5.84 8.42 16.87
CA GLU A 91 4.69 9.32 17.05
C GLU A 91 3.86 9.46 15.77
N MET A 92 4.51 9.60 14.62
CA MET A 92 3.80 9.65 13.34
C MET A 92 3.04 8.35 13.05
N CYS A 93 3.69 7.20 13.28
CA CYS A 93 3.08 5.88 13.11
C CYS A 93 1.98 5.55 14.14
N LYS A 94 1.91 6.30 15.27
CA LYS A 94 0.79 6.20 16.24
C LYS A 94 -0.48 6.85 15.69
N VAL A 95 -0.33 7.93 14.93
CA VAL A 95 -1.47 8.66 14.35
C VAL A 95 -2.08 7.87 13.20
N LYS A 96 -1.24 7.33 12.32
CA LYS A 96 -1.68 6.59 11.12
C LYS A 96 -0.64 5.57 10.69
N SER A 97 -1.08 4.54 9.96
CA SER A 97 -0.20 3.67 9.19
C SER A 97 0.44 4.44 8.02
N ILE A 98 1.77 4.56 7.98
CA ILE A 98 2.46 5.38 6.97
C ILE A 98 3.34 4.48 6.09
N GLU A 99 3.29 4.70 4.78
CA GLU A 99 4.18 4.03 3.83
C GLU A 99 5.60 4.60 3.88
N LEU A 100 6.60 3.79 3.50
CA LEU A 100 8.00 4.24 3.46
C LEU A 100 8.19 5.54 2.65
N LYS A 101 7.54 5.61 1.49
CA LYS A 101 7.63 6.76 0.58
C LYS A 101 7.01 8.01 1.18
N GLU A 102 5.91 7.85 1.91
CA GLU A 102 5.21 8.96 2.56
C GLU A 102 6.02 9.49 3.75
N LEU A 103 6.58 8.58 4.56
CA LEU A 103 7.48 8.95 5.66
C LEU A 103 8.72 9.72 5.16
N ALA A 104 9.31 9.27 4.05
CA ALA A 104 10.43 9.94 3.40
C ALA A 104 10.08 11.36 2.95
N LYS A 105 8.89 11.55 2.36
CA LYS A 105 8.38 12.88 1.95
C LYS A 105 8.15 13.79 3.14
N LEU A 106 7.47 13.30 4.18
CA LEU A 106 7.14 14.09 5.37
C LEU A 106 8.40 14.53 6.12
N LEU A 107 9.39 13.65 6.29
CA LEU A 107 10.63 13.97 6.99
C LEU A 107 11.68 14.68 6.12
N ASN A 108 11.43 14.79 4.80
CA ASN A 108 12.38 15.24 3.79
C ASN A 108 13.73 14.49 3.89
N ARG A 109 13.66 13.15 3.84
CA ARG A 109 14.80 12.24 3.96
C ARG A 109 14.75 11.12 2.92
N ASN A 110 15.89 10.45 2.74
CA ASN A 110 16.01 9.33 1.80
C ASN A 110 15.31 8.08 2.35
N ASP A 111 14.50 7.42 1.52
CA ASP A 111 13.72 6.23 1.85
C ASP A 111 14.63 5.03 2.20
N VAL A 112 15.68 4.78 1.40
CA VAL A 112 16.65 3.71 1.64
C VAL A 112 17.36 3.92 2.98
N GLY A 113 17.71 5.17 3.30
CA GLY A 113 18.35 5.54 4.55
C GLY A 113 17.44 5.33 5.76
N LEU A 114 16.17 5.73 5.65
CA LEU A 114 15.16 5.53 6.70
C LEU A 114 14.92 4.04 6.98
N ARG A 115 14.78 3.25 5.92
CA ARG A 115 14.57 1.80 6.03
C ARG A 115 15.71 1.12 6.79
N ASN A 116 16.94 1.34 6.34
CA ASN A 116 18.08 0.59 6.84
C ASN A 116 18.52 1.03 8.24
N ASN A 117 18.48 2.34 8.54
CA ASN A 117 19.04 2.87 9.79
C ASN A 117 18.02 2.98 10.93
N TYR A 118 16.74 3.20 10.61
CA TYR A 118 15.72 3.51 11.61
C TYR A 118 14.63 2.43 11.62
N LEU A 119 13.91 2.23 10.52
CA LEU A 119 12.73 1.36 10.49
C LEU A 119 13.07 -0.10 10.78
N ASN A 120 14.14 -0.66 10.18
CA ASN A 120 14.57 -2.03 10.48
C ASN A 120 14.94 -2.22 11.95
N ARG A 121 15.56 -1.20 12.58
CA ARG A 121 15.90 -1.23 14.01
C ARG A 121 14.63 -1.16 14.87
N LEU A 122 13.72 -0.23 14.58
CA LEU A 122 12.47 -0.06 15.32
C LEU A 122 11.54 -1.27 15.24
N VAL A 123 11.51 -1.96 14.10
CA VAL A 123 10.78 -3.23 13.94
C VAL A 123 11.43 -4.33 14.77
N LYS A 124 12.77 -4.41 14.80
CA LYS A 124 13.51 -5.38 15.63
C LYS A 124 13.31 -5.13 17.12
N GLU A 125 13.20 -3.87 17.52
CA GLU A 125 12.89 -3.43 18.89
C GLU A 125 11.40 -3.59 19.25
N ASN A 126 10.57 -4.13 18.36
CA ASN A 126 9.12 -4.28 18.53
C ASN A 126 8.38 -2.96 18.81
N ARG A 127 8.97 -1.81 18.46
CA ARG A 127 8.32 -0.49 18.56
C ARG A 127 7.41 -0.23 17.36
N LEU A 128 7.77 -0.79 16.20
CA LEU A 128 6.97 -0.74 14.98
C LEU A 128 6.63 -2.16 14.49
N LYS A 129 5.51 -2.29 13.79
CA LYS A 129 5.04 -3.49 13.11
C LYS A 129 4.80 -3.20 11.63
N LEU A 130 4.96 -4.22 10.80
CA LEU A 130 4.61 -4.17 9.38
C LEU A 130 3.11 -4.42 9.24
N LEU A 131 2.45 -3.67 8.36
CA LEU A 131 1.04 -3.88 8.03
C LEU A 131 0.81 -5.27 7.42
N TYR A 132 1.71 -5.71 6.54
CA TYR A 132 1.68 -7.04 5.93
C TYR A 132 2.92 -7.85 6.34
N PRO A 133 2.91 -8.49 7.53
CA PRO A 133 4.07 -9.25 8.01
C PRO A 133 4.33 -10.52 7.18
N GLY A 134 3.29 -11.13 6.62
CA GLY A 134 3.42 -12.32 5.75
C GLY A 134 3.97 -12.02 4.36
N GLN A 135 4.00 -10.75 3.95
CA GLN A 135 4.45 -10.32 2.62
C GLN A 135 5.36 -9.09 2.73
N ILE A 136 6.65 -9.34 2.92
CA ILE A 136 7.67 -8.29 3.14
C ILE A 136 7.71 -7.29 1.97
N ASN A 137 7.56 -7.76 0.74
CA ASN A 137 7.61 -6.96 -0.49
C ASN A 137 6.20 -6.55 -1.00
N HIS A 138 5.20 -6.45 -0.13
CA HIS A 138 3.88 -6.00 -0.54
C HIS A 138 3.91 -4.56 -1.06
N PRO A 139 3.28 -4.23 -2.21
CA PRO A 139 3.32 -2.89 -2.78
C PRO A 139 2.69 -1.81 -1.87
N LYS A 140 1.73 -2.20 -1.03
CA LYS A 140 1.09 -1.30 -0.04
C LYS A 140 1.65 -1.51 1.37
N GLN A 141 2.94 -1.82 1.48
CA GLN A 141 3.56 -2.04 2.79
C GLN A 141 3.63 -0.72 3.57
N ALA A 142 3.11 -0.73 4.80
CA ALA A 142 3.11 0.40 5.71
C ALA A 142 3.63 -0.02 7.09
N TYR A 143 4.07 0.99 7.86
CA TYR A 143 4.53 0.80 9.23
C TYR A 143 3.48 1.32 10.21
N LEU A 144 3.27 0.52 11.26
CA LEU A 144 2.31 0.74 12.33
C LEU A 144 3.07 0.80 13.64
N THR A 145 2.63 1.60 14.60
CA THR A 145 3.18 1.49 15.96
C THR A 145 2.66 0.23 16.63
N ASN A 146 3.53 -0.45 17.38
CA ASN A 146 3.11 -1.56 18.19
C ASN A 146 2.38 -1.03 19.44
N ILE A 147 1.07 -1.27 19.51
CA ILE A 147 0.20 -0.82 20.60
C ILE A 147 0.50 -1.61 21.90
N ASP A 148 1.17 -2.76 21.79
CA ASP A 148 1.47 -3.66 22.92
C ASP A 148 2.55 -3.12 23.89
N VAL A 149 3.07 -1.90 23.67
CA VAL A 149 4.14 -1.30 24.50
C VAL A 149 3.56 -0.45 25.65
N GLU A 150 2.23 -0.35 25.76
CA GLU A 150 1.54 0.21 26.94
C GLU A 150 0.99 -0.93 27.82
N SER A 151 1.84 -1.47 28.71
CA SER A 151 1.44 -2.32 29.84
C SER A 151 2.40 -2.13 31.01
#